data_AF-A0A661HXH0-F1
#
_entry.id   AF-A0A661HXH0-F1
#
_cell.length_a   1.000
_cell.length_b   1.000
_cell.length_c   1.000
_cell.angle_alpha   90.00
_cell.angle_beta   90.00
_cell.angle_gamma   90.00
#
_symmetry.space_group_name_H-M   'P 1'
#
loop_
_entity.id
_entity.type
_entity.pdbx_description
1 polymer ?
#
loop_
_entity_poly.entity_id
_entity_poly.type
_entity_poly.pdbx_seq_one_letter_code
_entity_poly.pdbx_strand_id
1 'polypeptide(L)'
;MGWEIHLHLVAAIAWIGGAFFMFLLGVSLRKKEDQEAVYPIIGPIYGYFEAGALIVLLFTGYMMIHNNGLIDILFSNVTNEVIDALRIKLYFVAVIFVLTVIHMTISMMTLHKVKTPFQRFFSKGSSMGIFLLNLVVLHYAMVLRDIL
;
A
#
# COMPACT_ATOMS: atom_id res chain seq x y z
N MET A 1 21.88 12.19 -7.79
CA MET A 1 20.83 11.15 -7.73
C MET A 1 19.64 11.76 -6.99
N GLY A 2 18.40 11.49 -7.40
CA GLY A 2 17.23 12.25 -6.99
C GLY A 2 15.96 11.91 -7.79
N TRP A 3 16.11 11.22 -8.93
CA TRP A 3 14.95 10.71 -9.67
C TRP A 3 14.19 9.65 -8.86
N GLU A 4 14.90 8.89 -7.99
CA GLU A 4 14.32 7.82 -7.19
C GLU A 4 13.24 8.38 -6.26
N ILE A 5 13.53 9.49 -5.57
CA ILE A 5 12.57 10.12 -4.66
C ILE A 5 11.38 10.73 -5.41
N HIS A 6 11.61 11.36 -6.57
CA HIS A 6 10.51 11.90 -7.38
C HIS A 6 9.56 10.80 -7.84
N LEU A 7 10.10 9.70 -8.36
CA LEU A 7 9.29 8.57 -8.80
C LEU A 7 8.60 7.87 -7.62
N HIS A 8 9.28 7.73 -6.48
CA HIS A 8 8.70 7.19 -5.26
C HIS A 8 7.50 8.02 -4.78
N LEU A 9 7.63 9.34 -4.77
CA LEU A 9 6.56 10.25 -4.36
C LEU A 9 5.37 10.20 -5.32
N VAL A 10 5.61 10.18 -6.63
CA VAL A 10 4.53 10.03 -7.62
C VAL A 10 3.78 8.72 -7.38
N ALA A 11 4.50 7.61 -7.21
CA ALA A 11 3.88 6.31 -6.93
C ALA A 11 3.13 6.30 -5.58
N ALA A 12 3.67 6.95 -4.55
CA ALA A 12 3.03 7.05 -3.23
C ALA A 12 1.72 7.85 -3.28
N ILE A 13 1.73 8.99 -3.98
CA ILE A 13 0.53 9.82 -4.17
C ILE A 13 -0.53 9.05 -4.97
N ALA A 14 -0.11 8.39 -6.05
CA ALA A 14 -0.97 7.58 -6.89
C ALA A 14 -1.61 6.41 -6.11
N TRP A 15 -0.81 5.72 -5.30
CA TRP A 15 -1.25 4.61 -4.44
C TRP A 15 -2.24 5.07 -3.36
N ILE A 16 -1.87 6.08 -2.56
CA ILE A 16 -2.72 6.59 -1.47
C ILE A 16 -3.99 7.22 -2.04
N GLY A 17 -3.88 8.06 -3.07
CA GLY A 17 -5.02 8.70 -3.72
C GLY A 17 -5.99 7.69 -4.34
N GLY A 18 -5.46 6.64 -4.97
CA GLY A 18 -6.26 5.52 -5.47
C GLY A 18 -7.02 4.80 -4.36
N ALA A 19 -6.38 4.55 -3.21
CA ALA A 19 -7.02 3.90 -2.07
C ALA A 19 -8.14 4.74 -1.48
N PHE A 20 -7.94 6.06 -1.35
CA PHE A 20 -8.99 7.00 -0.95
C PHE A 20 -10.15 7.01 -1.95
N PHE A 21 -9.85 7.03 -3.26
CA PHE A 21 -10.88 6.98 -4.29
C PHE A 21 -11.74 5.72 -4.18
N MET A 22 -11.12 4.54 -4.05
CA MET A 22 -11.85 3.28 -3.90
C MET A 22 -12.64 3.19 -2.59
N PHE A 23 -12.09 3.70 -1.50
CA PHE A 23 -12.82 3.81 -0.23
C PHE A 23 -14.06 4.69 -0.38
N LEU A 24 -13.91 5.88 -0.97
CA LEU A 24 -15.03 6.80 -1.20
C LEU A 24 -16.08 6.17 -2.11
N LEU A 25 -15.68 5.52 -3.21
CA LEU A 25 -16.59 4.78 -4.08
C LEU A 25 -17.42 3.77 -3.27
N GLY A 26 -16.79 3.03 -2.35
CA GLY A 26 -17.48 2.06 -1.52
C GLY A 26 -18.41 2.63 -0.45
N VAL A 27 -18.14 3.83 0.05
CA VAL A 27 -19.03 4.55 0.97
C VAL A 27 -20.18 5.22 0.20
N SER A 28 -19.92 5.72 -1.01
CA SER A 28 -20.89 6.42 -1.85
C SER A 28 -21.90 5.48 -2.51
N LEU A 29 -21.48 4.32 -3.01
CA LEU A 29 -22.36 3.32 -3.61
C LEU A 29 -23.07 2.51 -2.52
N ARG A 30 -24.24 2.98 -2.07
CA ARG A 30 -25.01 2.34 -0.98
C ARG A 30 -25.84 1.15 -1.44
N LYS A 31 -26.30 1.15 -2.70
CA LYS A 31 -27.12 0.06 -3.24
C LYS A 31 -26.25 -1.07 -3.74
N LYS A 32 -26.66 -2.31 -3.44
CA LYS A 32 -25.92 -3.52 -3.84
C LYS A 32 -25.86 -3.67 -5.36
N GLU A 33 -26.92 -3.30 -6.07
CA GLU A 33 -27.00 -3.32 -7.54
C GLU A 33 -25.92 -2.44 -8.18
N ASP A 34 -25.75 -1.20 -7.69
CA ASP A 34 -24.72 -0.27 -8.19
C ASP A 34 -23.30 -0.80 -7.91
N GLN A 35 -23.09 -1.39 -6.74
CA GLN A 35 -21.82 -2.03 -6.39
C GLN A 35 -21.50 -3.20 -7.33
N GLU A 36 -22.49 -4.04 -7.64
CA GLU A 36 -22.34 -5.19 -8.55
C GLU A 36 -22.12 -4.77 -10.01
N ALA A 37 -22.60 -3.60 -10.43
CA ALA A 37 -22.33 -3.05 -11.76
C ALA A 37 -20.91 -2.48 -11.88
N VAL A 38 -20.40 -1.81 -10.83
CA VAL A 38 -19.15 -1.04 -10.90
C VAL A 38 -17.92 -1.86 -10.50
N TYR A 39 -17.96 -2.61 -9.40
CA TYR A 39 -16.77 -3.28 -8.85
C TYR A 39 -16.14 -4.35 -9.75
N PRO A 40 -16.89 -5.15 -10.51
CA PRO A 40 -16.29 -6.13 -11.41
C PRO A 40 -15.45 -5.49 -12.53
N ILE A 41 -15.73 -4.23 -12.88
CA ILE A 41 -15.02 -3.48 -13.92
C ILE A 41 -13.85 -2.71 -13.31
N ILE A 42 -14.13 -1.89 -12.28
CA ILE A 42 -13.12 -1.01 -11.67
C ILE A 42 -12.14 -1.78 -10.80
N GLY A 43 -12.60 -2.82 -10.10
CA GLY A 43 -11.77 -3.59 -9.17
C GLY A 43 -10.50 -4.18 -9.82
N PRO A 44 -10.59 -4.89 -10.96
CA PRO A 44 -9.41 -5.40 -11.65
C PRO A 44 -8.48 -4.30 -12.16
N ILE A 45 -9.02 -3.23 -12.75
CA ILE A 45 -8.24 -2.08 -13.25
C ILE A 45 -7.43 -1.48 -12.10
N TYR A 46 -8.11 -1.22 -10.98
CA TYR A 46 -7.50 -0.69 -9.78
C TYR A 46 -6.44 -1.64 -9.21
N GLY A 47 -6.71 -2.95 -9.16
CA GLY A 47 -5.75 -3.94 -8.68
C GLY A 47 -4.46 -4.02 -9.51
N TYR A 48 -4.54 -3.92 -10.84
CA TYR A 48 -3.35 -3.86 -11.70
C TYR A 48 -2.57 -2.56 -11.51
N PHE A 49 -3.28 -1.44 -11.41
CA PHE A 49 -2.68 -0.14 -11.13
C PHE A 49 -1.94 -0.15 -9.78
N GLU A 50 -2.58 -0.65 -8.72
CA GLU A 50 -1.96 -0.80 -7.40
C GLU A 50 -0.70 -1.67 -7.51
N ALA A 51 -0.80 -2.87 -8.11
CA ALA A 51 0.36 -3.75 -8.25
C ALA A 51 1.56 -3.04 -8.93
N GLY A 52 1.31 -2.28 -10.00
CA GLY A 52 2.33 -1.47 -10.65
C GLY A 52 2.93 -0.40 -9.73
N ALA A 53 2.09 0.36 -9.02
CA ALA A 53 2.55 1.38 -8.07
C ALA A 53 3.34 0.77 -6.90
N LEU A 54 2.94 -0.40 -6.38
CA LEU A 54 3.69 -1.11 -5.33
C LEU A 54 5.08 -1.53 -5.79
N ILE A 55 5.19 -2.06 -7.00
CA ILE A 55 6.49 -2.44 -7.57
C ILE A 55 7.40 -1.21 -7.65
N VAL A 56 6.89 -0.08 -8.14
CA VAL A 56 7.64 1.18 -8.20
C VAL A 56 8.05 1.65 -6.81
N LEU A 57 7.14 1.62 -5.83
CA LEU A 57 7.40 2.00 -4.44
C LEU A 57 8.50 1.16 -3.79
N LEU A 58 8.41 -0.17 -3.91
CA LEU A 58 9.40 -1.08 -3.34
C LEU A 58 10.76 -0.92 -4.02
N PHE A 59 10.78 -0.81 -5.34
CA PHE A 59 12.02 -0.65 -6.10
C PHE A 59 12.71 0.68 -5.78
N THR A 60 12.00 1.80 -5.87
CA THR A 60 12.56 3.12 -5.56
C THR A 60 12.91 3.27 -4.09
N GLY A 61 12.13 2.70 -3.17
CA GLY A 61 12.42 2.66 -1.75
C GLY A 61 13.72 1.89 -1.44
N TYR A 62 13.89 0.72 -2.05
CA TYR A 62 15.13 -0.05 -1.96
C TYR A 62 16.33 0.73 -2.52
N MET A 63 16.20 1.32 -3.70
CA MET A 63 17.27 2.12 -4.31
C MET A 63 17.69 3.29 -3.42
N MET A 64 16.75 4.01 -2.80
CA MET A 64 17.08 5.09 -1.86
C MET A 64 17.81 4.57 -0.61
N ILE A 65 17.43 3.41 -0.07
CA ILE A 65 18.12 2.81 1.08
C ILE A 65 19.55 2.39 0.69
N HIS A 66 19.71 1.73 -0.46
CA HIS A 66 20.99 1.27 -0.97
C HIS A 66 21.94 2.43 -1.26
N ASN A 67 21.49 3.43 -2.04
CA ASN A 67 22.32 4.55 -2.46
C ASN A 67 22.77 5.45 -1.31
N ASN A 68 22.02 5.47 -0.21
CA ASN A 68 22.38 6.19 1.02
C ASN A 68 23.18 5.34 2.02
N GLY A 69 23.57 4.10 1.66
CA GLY A 69 24.36 3.23 2.53
C GLY A 69 23.63 2.78 3.80
N LEU A 70 22.30 2.75 3.80
CA LEU A 70 21.49 2.53 5.00
C LEU A 70 21.26 1.04 5.32
N ILE A 71 21.59 0.13 4.40
CA ILE A 71 21.30 -1.31 4.56
C ILE A 71 21.89 -1.85 5.86
N ASP A 72 23.19 -1.69 6.09
CA ASP A 72 23.85 -2.25 7.28
C ASP A 72 23.34 -1.62 8.57
N ILE A 73 23.07 -0.31 8.55
CA ILE A 73 22.57 0.42 9.73
C ILE A 73 21.17 -0.07 10.09
N LEU A 74 20.30 -0.31 9.11
CA LEU A 74 18.94 -0.80 9.34
C LEU A 74 18.89 -2.13 10.09
N PHE A 75 19.89 -2.99 9.91
CA PHE A 75 20.00 -4.30 10.59
C PHE A 75 21.01 -4.32 11.76
N SER A 76 21.61 -3.18 12.09
CA SER A 76 22.50 -3.04 13.25
C SER A 76 21.72 -2.77 14.56
N ASN A 77 22.44 -2.75 15.69
CA ASN A 77 21.89 -2.33 16.98
C ASN A 77 21.92 -0.80 17.20
N VAL A 78 22.33 -0.02 16.18
CA VAL A 78 22.35 1.46 16.29
C VAL A 78 20.90 1.95 16.37
N THR A 79 20.61 2.80 17.36
CA THR A 79 19.29 3.41 17.58
C THR A 79 19.40 4.92 17.58
N ASN A 80 18.55 5.58 16.80
CA ASN A 80 18.29 7.01 16.86
C ASN A 80 16.93 7.27 16.22
N GLU A 81 16.38 8.46 16.45
CA GLU A 81 15.02 8.80 16.02
C GLU A 81 14.78 8.56 14.53
N VAL A 82 15.74 8.90 13.65
CA VAL A 82 15.65 8.68 12.20
C VAL A 82 15.64 7.20 11.85
N ILE A 83 16.60 6.43 12.38
CA ILE A 83 16.75 5.00 12.07
C ILE A 83 15.59 4.19 12.62
N ASP A 84 15.11 4.52 13.82
CA ASP A 84 14.01 3.82 14.46
C ASP A 84 12.69 4.11 13.72
N ALA A 85 12.43 5.37 13.36
CA ALA A 85 11.29 5.73 12.51
C ALA A 85 11.33 5.04 11.14
N LEU A 86 12.51 4.95 10.51
CA LEU A 86 12.68 4.27 9.23
C LEU A 86 12.43 2.76 9.34
N ARG A 87 12.95 2.09 10.38
CA ARG A 87 12.69 0.67 10.65
C ARG A 87 11.20 0.40 10.84
N ILE A 88 10.51 1.22 11.64
CA ILE A 88 9.07 1.07 11.87
C ILE A 88 8.30 1.26 10.54
N LYS A 89 8.64 2.28 9.76
CA LYS A 89 8.06 2.49 8.42
C LYS A 89 8.23 1.25 7.54
N LEU A 90 9.45 0.70 7.47
CA LEU A 90 9.74 -0.48 6.64
C LEU A 90 9.04 -1.75 7.14
N TYR A 91 8.88 -1.91 8.45
CA TYR A 91 8.07 -2.98 9.02
C TYR A 91 6.62 -2.91 8.55
N PHE A 92 6.00 -1.72 8.61
CA PHE A 92 4.63 -1.54 8.10
C PHE A 92 4.54 -1.73 6.59
N VAL A 93 5.53 -1.29 5.82
CA VAL A 93 5.61 -1.55 4.37
C VAL A 93 5.64 -3.06 4.09
N ALA A 94 6.41 -3.84 4.85
CA ALA A 94 6.44 -5.29 4.71
C ALA A 94 5.08 -5.94 5.03
N VAL A 95 4.40 -5.48 6.09
CA VAL A 95 3.04 -5.95 6.42
C VAL A 95 2.05 -5.61 5.30
N ILE A 96 2.09 -4.39 4.77
CA ILE A 96 1.23 -3.95 3.64
C ILE A 96 1.48 -4.81 2.41
N PHE A 97 2.74 -5.12 2.09
CA PHE A 97 3.08 -5.99 0.96
C PHE A 97 2.44 -7.38 1.10
N VAL A 98 2.57 -8.01 2.27
CA VAL A 98 1.95 -9.32 2.55
C VAL A 98 0.43 -9.26 2.43
N LEU A 99 -0.20 -8.24 3.04
CA LEU A 99 -1.65 -8.06 2.95
C LEU A 99 -2.11 -7.82 1.52
N THR A 100 -1.34 -7.08 0.72
CA THR A 100 -1.66 -6.80 -0.69
C THR A 100 -1.61 -8.07 -1.51
N VAL A 101 -0.59 -8.91 -1.32
CA VAL A 101 -0.47 -10.21 -2.01
C VAL A 101 -1.67 -11.10 -1.68
N ILE A 102 -2.04 -11.19 -0.39
CA ILE A 102 -3.21 -11.94 0.05
C ILE A 102 -4.49 -11.35 -0.58
N HIS A 103 -4.67 -10.03 -0.51
CA HIS A 103 -5.83 -9.33 -1.04
C HIS A 103 -6.01 -9.60 -2.54
N MET A 104 -4.95 -9.41 -3.33
CA MET A 104 -4.99 -9.61 -4.77
C MET A 104 -5.19 -11.07 -5.15
N THR A 105 -4.57 -12.01 -4.44
CA THR A 105 -4.78 -13.45 -4.69
C THR A 105 -6.26 -13.82 -4.51
N ILE A 106 -6.87 -13.42 -3.40
CA ILE A 106 -8.31 -13.66 -3.15
C ILE A 106 -9.17 -12.95 -4.19
N SER A 107 -8.85 -11.70 -4.53
CA SER A 107 -9.59 -10.91 -5.51
C SER A 107 -9.61 -11.60 -6.89
N MET A 108 -8.46 -12.05 -7.37
CA MET A 108 -8.32 -12.74 -8.65
C MET A 108 -9.01 -14.12 -8.66
N MET A 109 -8.87 -14.91 -7.59
CA MET A 109 -9.54 -16.22 -7.47
C MET A 109 -11.07 -16.13 -7.48
N THR A 110 -11.60 -15.00 -7.01
CA THR A 110 -13.03 -14.75 -6.86
C THR A 110 -13.60 -13.81 -7.92
N LEU A 111 -12.79 -13.48 -8.93
CA LEU A 111 -13.24 -12.69 -10.06
C LEU A 111 -14.37 -13.44 -10.79
N HIS A 112 -15.50 -12.76 -11.01
CA HIS A 112 -16.74 -13.33 -11.58
C HIS A 112 -17.36 -14.50 -10.78
N LYS A 113 -16.96 -14.71 -9.53
CA LYS A 113 -17.52 -15.76 -8.65
C LYS A 113 -18.14 -15.16 -7.41
N VAL A 114 -19.12 -15.85 -6.84
CA VAL A 114 -19.70 -15.48 -5.54
C VAL A 114 -18.70 -15.79 -4.44
N LYS A 115 -18.22 -14.76 -3.74
CA LYS A 115 -17.32 -14.89 -2.58
C LYS A 115 -18.01 -15.63 -1.44
N THR A 116 -17.33 -16.60 -0.84
CA THR A 116 -17.75 -17.18 0.45
C THR A 116 -17.70 -16.15 1.57
N PRO A 117 -18.39 -16.34 2.72
CA PRO A 117 -18.33 -15.42 3.85
C PRO A 117 -16.89 -15.13 4.31
N PHE A 118 -16.04 -16.16 4.38
CA PHE A 118 -14.62 -16.02 4.73
C PHE A 118 -13.85 -15.20 3.68
N GLN A 119 -14.00 -15.49 2.40
CA GLN A 119 -13.36 -14.71 1.33
C GLN A 119 -13.80 -13.24 1.34
N ARG A 120 -15.08 -12.98 1.64
CA ARG A 120 -15.62 -11.63 1.75
C ARG A 120 -15.01 -10.90 2.96
N PHE A 121 -14.93 -11.57 4.11
CA PHE A 121 -14.32 -10.99 5.31
C PHE A 121 -12.85 -10.63 5.07
N PHE A 122 -12.04 -11.57 4.57
CA PHE A 122 -10.63 -11.31 4.28
C PHE A 122 -10.45 -10.26 3.18
N SER A 123 -11.26 -10.26 2.12
CA SER A 123 -11.17 -9.27 1.05
C SER A 123 -11.47 -7.85 1.55
N LYS A 124 -12.51 -7.65 2.35
CA LYS A 124 -12.86 -6.34 2.93
C LYS A 124 -11.90 -5.92 4.04
N GLY A 125 -11.57 -6.85 4.94
CA GLY A 125 -10.68 -6.62 6.07
C GLY A 125 -9.25 -6.29 5.63
N SER A 126 -8.70 -7.02 4.66
CA SER A 126 -7.37 -6.72 4.09
C SER A 126 -7.34 -5.36 3.41
N SER A 127 -8.34 -5.01 2.61
CA SER A 127 -8.41 -3.69 1.94
C SER A 127 -8.45 -2.54 2.95
N MET A 128 -9.31 -2.64 3.98
CA MET A 128 -9.39 -1.62 5.03
C MET A 128 -8.09 -1.57 5.86
N GLY A 129 -7.52 -2.72 6.19
CA GLY A 129 -6.26 -2.81 6.91
C GLY A 129 -5.11 -2.18 6.12
N ILE A 130 -4.99 -2.49 4.83
CA ILE A 130 -4.01 -1.87 3.92
C ILE A 130 -4.22 -0.35 3.91
N PHE A 131 -5.45 0.13 3.75
CA PHE A 131 -5.75 1.56 3.75
C PHE A 131 -5.27 2.26 5.03
N LEU A 132 -5.62 1.72 6.21
CA LEU A 132 -5.21 2.31 7.49
C LEU A 132 -3.69 2.24 7.70
N LEU A 133 -3.06 1.12 7.35
CA LEU A 133 -1.60 0.98 7.47
C LEU A 133 -0.85 1.94 6.54
N ASN A 134 -1.41 2.28 5.37
CA ASN A 134 -0.83 3.30 4.50
C ASN A 134 -0.82 4.68 5.16
N LEU A 135 -1.83 5.01 5.97
CA LEU A 135 -1.81 6.26 6.75
C LEU A 135 -0.71 6.25 7.81
N VAL A 136 -0.42 5.08 8.41
CA VAL A 136 0.70 4.92 9.36
C VAL A 136 2.05 5.07 8.63
N VAL A 137 2.21 4.46 7.46
CA VAL A 137 3.44 4.62 6.64
C VAL A 137 3.63 6.08 6.21
N LEU A 138 2.55 6.77 5.84
CA LEU A 138 2.57 8.19 5.53
C LEU A 138 2.98 9.02 6.76
N HIS A 139 2.44 8.72 7.94
CA HIS A 139 2.82 9.39 9.19
C HIS A 139 4.34 9.26 9.43
N TYR A 140 4.91 8.07 9.34
CA TYR A 140 6.36 7.91 9.51
C TYR A 140 7.17 8.54 8.38
N ALA A 141 6.62 8.67 7.17
CA ALA A 141 7.27 9.46 6.11
C ALA A 141 7.33 10.95 6.46
N MET A 142 6.28 11.50 7.08
CA MET A 142 6.26 12.88 7.57
C MET A 142 7.21 13.08 8.75
N VAL A 143 7.22 12.17 9.73
CA VAL A 143 8.16 12.20 10.87
C VAL A 143 9.61 12.24 10.37
N LEU A 144 9.97 11.34 9.45
CA LEU A 144 11.32 11.34 8.85
C LEU A 144 11.64 12.65 8.13
N ARG A 145 10.65 13.27 7.49
CA ARG A 145 10.83 14.56 6.82
C ARG A 145 10.99 15.71 7.79
N ASP A 146 10.31 15.68 8.93
CA ASP A 146 10.37 16.75 9.92
C ASP A 146 11.67 16.73 10.72
N ILE A 147 12.30 15.56 10.88
CA ILE A 147 13.60 15.41 11.55
C ILE A 147 14.77 15.89 10.66
N LEU A 148 14.64 15.77 9.33
CA LEU A 148 15.69 16.05 8.34
C LEU A 148 15.64 17.48 7.81
#